data_AF-A0A9D7HJM7-F1
#
_entry.id   AF-A0A9D7HJM7-F1
#
_cell.length_a   1.000
_cell.length_b   1.000
_cell.length_c   1.000
_cell.angle_alpha   90.00
_cell.angle_beta   90.00
_cell.angle_gamma   90.00
#
_symmetry.space_group_name_H-M   'P 1'
#
loop_
_entity.id
_entity.type
_entity.pdbx_description
1 polymer ?
#
loop_
_entity_poly.entity_id
_entity_poly.type
_entity_poly.pdbx_seq_one_letter_code
_entity_poly.pdbx_strand_id
1 'polypeptide(L)'
;MHSFIHPLQAAVPIVLGTAKTESHIFARSSKATSKLAERYLPDPTEDVVTAPLAHDTPAEIAQPSIKDWSRGECGSDPRKTMPIIKVVTRDYKNVFNKFISLGPTSARPSACMVNEMEVADMYDAYMENNFH
;
A
#
# COMPACT_ATOMS: atom_id res chain seq x y z
N MET A 1 8.07 27.86 7.79
CA MET A 1 7.31 27.11 6.76
C MET A 1 7.77 27.64 5.40
N HIS A 2 8.49 26.82 4.63
CA HIS A 2 9.00 27.16 3.29
C HIS A 2 8.72 25.97 2.35
N SER A 3 8.78 26.20 1.04
CA SER A 3 8.46 25.17 0.01
C SER A 3 9.66 24.30 -0.38
N PHE A 4 10.56 24.01 0.57
CA PHE A 4 11.77 23.21 0.28
C PHE A 4 11.70 21.87 0.99
N ILE A 5 12.15 20.82 0.30
CA ILE A 5 12.35 19.48 0.86
C ILE A 5 13.83 19.36 1.22
N HIS A 6 14.14 19.10 2.48
CA HIS A 6 15.51 18.86 2.95
C HIS A 6 15.65 17.42 3.43
N PRO A 7 16.68 16.69 2.99
CA PRO A 7 16.91 15.33 3.44
C PRO A 7 17.37 15.31 4.91
N LEU A 8 17.03 14.24 5.62
CA LEU A 8 17.65 13.93 6.91
C LEU A 8 18.90 13.09 6.66
N GLN A 9 20.03 13.50 7.24
CA GLN A 9 21.30 12.79 7.17
C GLN A 9 21.79 12.42 8.57
N ALA A 10 22.39 11.24 8.70
CA ALA A 10 22.97 10.80 9.96
C ALA A 10 24.26 11.60 10.22
N ALA A 11 24.21 12.53 11.17
CA ALA A 11 25.39 13.31 11.56
C ALA A 11 26.47 12.46 12.25
N VAL A 12 26.04 11.43 12.99
CA VAL A 12 26.88 10.42 13.62
C VAL A 12 26.26 9.04 13.38
N PRO A 13 27.08 7.97 13.32
CA PRO A 13 26.56 6.61 13.32
C PRO A 13 25.73 6.39 14.60
N ILE A 14 24.73 5.52 14.51
CA ILE A 14 23.83 5.25 15.65
C ILE A 14 24.65 4.68 16.82
N VAL A 15 24.79 5.47 17.89
CA VAL A 15 25.79 5.25 18.96
C VAL A 15 25.31 4.24 20.02
N LEU A 16 24.00 4.19 20.28
CA LEU A 16 23.40 3.12 21.06
C LEU A 16 23.31 1.89 20.15
N GLY A 17 24.24 0.94 20.27
CA GLY A 17 24.40 -0.20 19.34
C GLY A 17 23.17 -1.09 19.11
N THR A 18 22.06 -0.85 19.81
CA THR A 18 20.76 -1.50 19.63
C THR A 18 19.80 -0.72 18.71
N ALA A 19 19.99 0.58 18.54
CA ALA A 19 19.10 1.43 17.76
C ALA A 19 19.36 1.30 16.25
N LYS A 20 18.28 1.38 15.47
CA LYS A 20 18.24 1.19 14.01
C LYS A 20 17.27 2.21 13.42
N THR A 21 17.44 2.54 12.13
CA THR A 21 16.45 3.35 11.41
C THR A 21 15.15 2.57 11.25
N GLU A 22 14.01 3.28 11.19
CA GLU A 22 12.70 2.64 11.06
C GLU A 22 12.64 1.73 9.82
N SER A 23 13.16 2.20 8.68
CA SER A 23 13.27 1.39 7.46
C SER A 23 14.01 0.06 7.70
N HIS A 24 15.14 0.08 8.42
CA HIS A 24 15.88 -1.13 8.73
C HIS A 24 15.16 -2.03 9.76
N ILE A 25 14.41 -1.44 10.70
CA ILE A 25 13.58 -2.20 11.66
C ILE A 25 12.49 -2.97 10.89
N PHE A 26 11.74 -2.28 10.02
CA PHE A 26 10.70 -2.91 9.22
C PHE A 26 11.25 -3.95 8.24
N ALA A 27 12.41 -3.68 7.61
CA ALA A 27 13.10 -4.66 6.75
C ALA A 27 13.48 -5.94 7.51
N ARG A 28 13.93 -5.81 8.77
CA ARG A 28 14.27 -6.98 9.60
C ARG A 28 13.02 -7.76 10.01
N SER A 29 11.95 -7.06 10.37
CA SER A 29 10.66 -7.66 10.71
C SER A 29 10.05 -8.42 9.53
N SER A 30 10.11 -7.85 8.32
CA SER A 30 9.63 -8.51 7.11
C SER A 30 10.46 -9.75 6.74
N LYS A 31 11.78 -9.72 6.94
CA LYS A 31 12.65 -10.90 6.78
C LYS A 31 12.31 -12.03 7.73
N ALA A 32 12.12 -11.71 9.02
CA ALA A 32 11.74 -12.71 10.02
C ALA A 32 10.37 -13.31 9.71
N THR A 33 9.41 -12.47 9.33
CA THR A 33 8.06 -12.89 8.95
C THR A 33 8.08 -13.80 7.71
N SER A 34 8.85 -13.45 6.69
CA SER A 34 8.98 -14.24 5.46
C SER A 34 9.52 -15.65 5.74
N LYS A 35 10.54 -15.76 6.62
CA LYS A 35 11.10 -17.06 7.03
C LYS A 35 10.08 -17.94 7.78
N LEU A 36 9.24 -17.34 8.61
CA LEU A 36 8.18 -18.07 9.31
C LEU A 36 7.04 -18.45 8.35
N ALA A 37 6.71 -17.58 7.40
CA ALA A 37 5.67 -17.81 6.41
C ALA A 37 5.96 -19.02 5.53
N GLU A 38 7.22 -19.31 5.18
CA GLU A 38 7.58 -20.54 4.45
C GLU A 38 7.03 -21.82 5.10
N ARG A 39 6.93 -21.84 6.43
CA ARG A 39 6.42 -23.01 7.18
C ARG A 39 4.91 -22.97 7.38
N TYR A 40 4.34 -21.81 7.69
CA TYR A 40 2.94 -21.70 8.13
C TYR A 40 1.97 -21.22 7.04
N LEU A 41 2.47 -20.50 6.03
CA LEU A 41 1.71 -19.90 4.93
C LEU A 41 2.50 -20.05 3.61
N PRO A 42 2.72 -21.28 3.13
CA PRO A 42 3.58 -21.55 1.97
C PRO A 42 2.98 -21.04 0.65
N ASP A 43 1.65 -21.05 0.55
CA ASP A 43 0.90 -20.69 -0.65
C ASP A 43 0.34 -19.25 -0.57
N PRO A 44 0.18 -18.58 -1.73
CA PRO A 44 -0.50 -17.30 -1.78
C PRO A 44 -1.91 -17.40 -1.16
N THR A 45 -2.20 -16.53 -0.20
CA THR A 45 -3.48 -16.51 0.51
C THR A 45 -4.39 -15.45 -0.10
N GLU A 46 -5.64 -15.79 -0.35
CA GLU A 46 -6.66 -14.81 -0.74
C GLU A 46 -7.27 -14.17 0.52
N ASP A 47 -7.16 -12.85 0.60
CA ASP A 47 -7.66 -12.05 1.72
C ASP A 47 -8.84 -11.19 1.25
N VAL A 48 -9.96 -11.24 1.98
CA VAL A 48 -11.16 -10.45 1.68
C VAL A 48 -11.09 -9.16 2.48
N VAL A 49 -10.77 -8.07 1.78
CA VAL A 49 -10.61 -6.74 2.37
C VAL A 49 -11.85 -5.90 2.10
N THR A 50 -12.40 -5.33 3.16
CA THR A 50 -13.44 -4.31 3.05
C THR A 50 -12.80 -2.92 3.11
N ALA A 51 -13.17 -2.06 2.17
CA ALA A 51 -12.69 -0.68 2.09
C ALA A 51 -13.88 0.30 2.13
N PRO A 52 -13.80 1.39 2.90
CA PRO A 52 -14.83 2.42 2.89
C PRO A 52 -14.92 3.10 1.52
N LEU A 53 -16.01 3.82 1.30
CA LEU A 53 -16.14 4.70 0.14
C LEU A 53 -15.15 5.87 0.32
N ALA A 54 -14.24 6.04 -0.63
CA ALA A 54 -13.16 7.01 -0.53
C ALA A 54 -13.58 8.37 -1.09
N HIS A 55 -13.14 9.44 -0.42
CA HIS A 55 -13.18 10.81 -0.95
C HIS A 55 -12.28 10.92 -2.19
N ASP A 56 -12.56 11.90 -3.07
CA ASP A 56 -11.88 12.09 -4.37
C ASP A 56 -12.03 10.89 -5.32
N THR A 57 -13.07 10.07 -5.13
CA THR A 57 -13.43 8.99 -6.05
C THR A 57 -14.89 9.11 -6.46
N PRO A 58 -15.32 8.49 -7.58
CA PRO A 58 -16.74 8.49 -7.98
C PRO A 58 -17.71 7.93 -6.92
N ALA A 59 -17.18 7.20 -5.94
CA ALA A 59 -17.96 6.64 -4.83
C ALA A 59 -18.28 7.67 -3.72
N GLU A 60 -17.73 8.88 -3.77
CA GLU A 60 -17.97 9.91 -2.76
C GLU A 60 -19.44 10.35 -2.73
N ILE A 61 -20.09 10.45 -3.90
CA ILE A 61 -21.49 10.90 -4.03
C ILE A 61 -22.45 9.69 -4.04
N ALA A 62 -22.09 8.63 -3.31
CA ALA A 62 -22.82 7.37 -3.37
C ALA A 62 -24.26 7.44 -2.81
N GLN A 63 -24.46 8.20 -1.73
CA GLN A 63 -25.74 8.34 -1.05
C GLN A 63 -26.09 9.81 -0.77
N PRO A 64 -27.04 10.41 -1.50
CA PRO A 64 -27.51 11.78 -1.23
C PRO A 64 -28.40 11.88 0.02
N SER A 65 -28.88 10.76 0.54
CA SER A 65 -29.70 10.65 1.75
C SER A 65 -29.20 9.46 2.57
N ILE A 66 -29.14 9.60 3.89
CA ILE A 66 -28.68 8.55 4.78
C ILE A 66 -29.71 7.41 4.78
N LYS A 67 -29.31 6.22 4.32
CA LYS A 67 -30.13 5.00 4.31
C LYS A 67 -29.28 3.82 4.74
N ASP A 68 -29.81 3.03 5.67
CA ASP A 68 -29.11 1.87 6.21
C ASP A 68 -29.59 0.56 5.55
N TRP A 69 -28.68 -0.11 4.85
CA TRP A 69 -28.96 -1.41 4.21
C TRP A 69 -29.20 -2.52 5.23
N SER A 70 -28.58 -2.45 6.42
CA SER A 70 -28.73 -3.47 7.47
C SER A 70 -30.14 -3.47 8.09
N ARG A 71 -30.82 -2.34 8.00
CA ARG A 71 -32.20 -2.13 8.47
C ARG A 71 -33.24 -2.35 7.36
N GLY A 72 -32.81 -2.71 6.15
CA GLY A 72 -33.68 -2.91 5.00
C GLY A 72 -34.19 -1.60 4.36
N GLU A 73 -33.61 -0.45 4.68
CA GLU A 73 -34.02 0.85 4.15
C GLU A 73 -33.53 1.08 2.69
N CYS A 74 -32.52 0.31 2.27
CA CYS A 74 -32.01 0.27 0.90
C CYS A 74 -31.40 -1.10 0.56
N GLY A 75 -31.15 -1.37 -0.73
CA GLY A 75 -30.45 -2.57 -1.17
C GLY A 75 -28.97 -2.55 -0.78
N SER A 76 -28.38 -3.74 -0.58
CA SER A 76 -26.95 -3.90 -0.29
C SER A 76 -26.11 -3.93 -1.57
N ASP A 77 -25.79 -2.76 -2.11
CA ASP A 77 -24.93 -2.59 -3.28
C ASP A 77 -23.50 -2.23 -2.85
N PRO A 78 -22.51 -3.12 -3.07
CA PRO A 78 -21.11 -2.81 -2.84
C PRO A 78 -20.69 -1.58 -3.66
N ARG A 79 -19.92 -0.67 -3.06
CA ARG A 79 -19.47 0.63 -3.64
C ARG A 79 -20.50 1.75 -3.63
N LYS A 80 -21.73 1.52 -3.15
CA LYS A 80 -22.75 2.57 -3.06
C LYS A 80 -23.40 2.66 -1.69
N THR A 81 -24.03 1.57 -1.25
CA THR A 81 -24.70 1.54 0.06
C THR A 81 -23.89 0.77 1.09
N MET A 82 -22.94 -0.06 0.64
CA MET A 82 -22.05 -0.87 1.46
C MET A 82 -20.58 -0.64 1.09
N PRO A 83 -19.63 -0.86 2.03
CA PRO A 83 -18.19 -0.86 1.73
C PRO A 83 -17.82 -1.73 0.53
N ILE A 84 -16.73 -1.37 -0.12
CA ILE A 84 -16.16 -2.12 -1.23
C ILE A 84 -15.58 -3.42 -0.68
N ILE A 85 -15.99 -4.56 -1.23
CA ILE A 85 -15.41 -5.86 -0.90
C ILE A 85 -14.43 -6.22 -2.03
N LYS A 86 -13.15 -6.38 -1.71
CA LYS A 86 -12.09 -6.71 -2.67
C LYS A 86 -11.31 -7.93 -2.19
N VAL A 87 -11.05 -8.86 -3.11
CA VAL A 87 -10.13 -9.97 -2.89
C VAL A 87 -8.71 -9.51 -3.22
N VAL A 88 -7.78 -9.70 -2.29
CA VAL A 88 -6.36 -9.37 -2.45
C VAL A 88 -5.53 -10.61 -2.20
N THR A 89 -4.75 -11.01 -3.20
CA THR A 89 -3.81 -12.12 -3.05
C THR A 89 -2.54 -11.66 -2.34
N ARG A 90 -2.22 -12.29 -1.20
CA ARG A 90 -1.03 -12.01 -0.39
C ARG A 90 -0.09 -13.21 -0.43
N ASP A 91 1.10 -12.98 -0.98
CA ASP A 91 2.20 -13.95 -0.92
C ASP A 91 3.14 -13.58 0.24
N TYR A 92 3.01 -14.32 1.36
CA TYR A 92 3.69 -14.05 2.62
C TYR A 92 5.17 -14.47 2.63
N LYS A 93 5.57 -15.46 1.83
CA LYS A 93 6.98 -15.91 1.74
C LYS A 93 7.87 -14.85 1.11
N ASN A 94 7.31 -14.05 0.22
CA ASN A 94 8.02 -13.03 -0.55
C ASN A 94 7.85 -11.61 0.01
N VAL A 95 7.36 -11.45 1.25
CA VAL A 95 7.12 -10.12 1.84
C VAL A 95 8.40 -9.31 1.96
N PHE A 96 9.51 -9.93 2.35
CA PHE A 96 10.80 -9.26 2.42
C PHE A 96 11.26 -8.76 1.04
N ASN A 97 11.16 -9.61 0.01
CA ASN A 97 11.52 -9.25 -1.35
C ASN A 97 10.70 -8.07 -1.85
N LYS A 98 9.38 -8.09 -1.59
CA LYS A 98 8.48 -6.97 -1.91
C LYS A 98 8.79 -5.68 -1.15
N PHE A 99 9.34 -5.76 0.06
CA PHE A 99 9.71 -4.58 0.84
C PHE A 99 10.96 -3.88 0.30
N ILE A 100 11.93 -4.63 -0.23
CA ILE A 100 13.19 -4.09 -0.73
C ILE A 100 13.18 -3.79 -2.24
N SER A 101 12.08 -4.07 -2.93
CA SER A 101 11.93 -3.89 -4.38
C SER A 101 10.76 -2.97 -4.72
N LEU A 102 10.86 -2.18 -5.78
CA LEU A 102 9.72 -1.46 -6.34
C LEU A 102 8.86 -2.42 -7.19
N GLY A 103 7.59 -2.57 -6.81
CA GLY A 103 6.70 -3.54 -7.45
C GLY A 103 6.26 -3.14 -8.87
N PRO A 104 5.82 -4.12 -9.70
CA PRO A 104 5.40 -3.86 -11.08
C PRO A 104 4.11 -3.02 -11.18
N THR A 105 3.31 -2.96 -10.11
CA THR A 105 2.11 -2.09 -10.06
C THR A 105 2.47 -0.61 -10.16
N SER A 106 3.68 -0.23 -9.78
CA SER A 106 4.15 1.16 -9.86
C SER A 106 4.35 1.66 -11.29
N ALA A 107 4.38 0.78 -12.29
CA ALA A 107 4.39 1.16 -13.70
C ALA A 107 2.99 1.55 -14.23
N ARG A 108 1.92 1.25 -13.48
CA ARG A 108 0.56 1.65 -13.85
C ARG A 108 0.35 3.13 -13.58
N PRO A 109 -0.65 3.77 -14.24
CA PRO A 109 -0.99 5.16 -13.94
C PRO A 109 -1.14 5.39 -12.44
N SER A 110 -0.43 6.38 -11.94
CA SER A 110 -0.49 6.76 -10.53
C SER A 110 -1.55 7.83 -10.38
N ALA A 111 -2.48 7.60 -9.46
CA ALA A 111 -3.53 8.55 -9.12
C ALA A 111 -3.15 9.36 -7.88
N CYS A 112 -3.46 10.65 -7.88
CA CYS A 112 -3.43 11.48 -6.69
C CYS A 112 -4.60 12.48 -6.77
N MET A 113 -5.39 12.53 -5.69
CA MET A 113 -6.69 13.22 -5.71
C MET A 113 -7.52 12.70 -6.90
N VAL A 114 -8.14 13.59 -7.68
CA VAL A 114 -9.03 13.24 -8.79
C VAL A 114 -8.30 12.92 -10.10
N ASN A 115 -6.96 13.11 -10.15
CA ASN A 115 -6.20 13.00 -11.39
C ASN A 115 -5.38 11.72 -11.44
N GLU A 116 -5.36 11.10 -12.63
CA GLU A 116 -4.46 10.00 -12.97
C GLU A 116 -3.37 10.51 -13.91
N MET A 117 -2.12 10.08 -13.67
CA MET A 117 -0.97 10.39 -14.52
C MET A 117 -0.31 9.10 -14.97
N GLU A 118 0.05 9.01 -16.24
CA GLU A 118 0.92 7.93 -16.71
C GLU A 118 2.33 8.13 -16.15
N VAL A 119 2.89 7.06 -15.59
CA VAL A 119 4.21 7.06 -14.92
C VAL A 119 5.11 5.92 -15.39
N ALA A 120 4.73 5.24 -16.47
CA ALA A 120 5.46 4.08 -16.99
C ALA A 120 6.87 4.47 -17.45
N ASP A 121 6.99 5.60 -18.12
CA ASP A 121 8.27 6.20 -18.54
C ASP A 121 9.21 6.48 -17.35
N MET A 122 8.66 7.02 -16.26
CA MET A 122 9.42 7.28 -15.03
C MET A 122 9.83 5.99 -14.32
N TYR A 123 8.97 4.96 -14.34
CA TYR A 123 9.28 3.64 -13.80
C TYR A 123 10.43 2.98 -14.58
N ASP A 124 10.35 2.98 -15.90
CA ASP A 124 11.38 2.41 -16.77
C ASP A 124 12.71 3.14 -16.61
N ALA A 125 12.69 4.48 -16.58
CA ALA A 125 13.88 5.28 -16.31
C ALA A 125 14.50 4.99 -14.94
N TYR A 126 13.70 4.70 -13.92
CA TYR A 126 14.19 4.31 -12.60
C TYR A 126 14.83 2.92 -12.60
N MET A 127 14.26 1.98 -13.35
CA MET A 127 14.82 0.63 -13.50
C MET A 127 16.13 0.61 -14.30
N GLU A 128 16.26 1.49 -15.30
CA GLU A 128 17.48 1.61 -16.10
C GLU A 128 18.63 2.31 -15.37
N ASN A 129 18.32 3.34 -14.57
CA ASN A 129 19.36 4.18 -13.96
C ASN A 129 20.01 3.59 -12.70
N ASN A 130 19.55 2.43 -12.22
CA ASN A 130 20.14 1.60 -11.16
C ASN A 130 21.11 2.35 -10.22
N PHE A 131 20.60 3.40 -9.54
CA PHE A 131 21.39 4.20 -8.61
C PHE A 131 21.66 3.33 -7.37
N HIS A 132 22.78 2.62 -7.42
CA HIS A 132 23.49 2.04 -6.28
C HIS A 132 24.65 2.94 -5.89
#